data_AF-A0A7S1G6M9-F1
#
_entry.id   AF-A0A7S1G6M9-F1
#
_cell.length_a   1.000
_cell.length_b   1.000
_cell.length_c   1.000
_cell.angle_alpha   90.00
_cell.angle_beta   90.00
_cell.angle_gamma   90.00
#
_symmetry.space_group_name_H-M   'P 1'
#
loop_
_entity.id
_entity.type
_entity.pdbx_description
1 polymer ?
#
loop_
_entity_poly.entity_id
_entity_poly.type
_entity_poly.pdbx_seq_one_letter_code
_entity_poly.pdbx_strand_id
1 'polypeptide(L)'
;RGIDAGLVAVAPPLVDGDIANAADLDGRVAVVRRGKVDFATKARRVQACGARAMIVVQDRAVWPYTMQDSKTGGEGVAIPVVMIEQEHGEGLLQLLAQREREEAEAEAAAAESAAAAAAAVTKADDAMGDGAGGGGDGDA
;
A
#
# COMPACT_ATOMS: atom_id res chain seq x y z
N ARG A 1 19.68 -11.98 -12.98
CA ARG A 1 18.92 -10.70 -12.94
C ARG A 1 18.07 -10.74 -11.67
N GLY A 2 18.18 -9.76 -10.78
CA GLY A 2 17.38 -9.72 -9.53
C GLY A 2 16.01 -9.07 -9.75
N ILE A 3 15.16 -9.13 -8.74
CA ILE A 3 13.90 -8.36 -8.66
C ILE A 3 14.18 -7.14 -7.80
N ASP A 4 14.02 -5.95 -8.38
CA ASP A 4 14.06 -4.66 -7.68
C ASP A 4 12.64 -4.09 -7.71
N ALA A 5 11.94 -4.23 -6.58
CA ALA A 5 10.53 -3.89 -6.44
C ALA A 5 10.18 -3.66 -4.97
N GLY A 6 9.24 -2.74 -4.73
CA GLY A 6 8.71 -2.49 -3.38
C GLY A 6 7.96 -3.71 -2.82
N LEU A 7 7.91 -3.82 -1.50
CA LEU A 7 7.15 -4.82 -0.78
C LEU A 7 5.77 -4.26 -0.42
N VAL A 8 4.72 -5.07 -0.54
CA VAL A 8 3.36 -4.70 -0.11
C VAL A 8 2.74 -5.85 0.66
N ALA A 9 2.14 -5.54 1.81
CA ALA A 9 1.36 -6.51 2.57
C ALA A 9 0.00 -6.73 1.86
N VAL A 10 -0.34 -7.99 1.58
CA VAL A 10 -1.61 -8.29 0.93
C VAL A 10 -2.76 -8.20 1.93
N ALA A 11 -3.87 -7.59 1.54
CA ALA A 11 -5.10 -7.50 2.32
C ALA A 11 -6.24 -8.29 1.63
N PRO A 12 -6.81 -9.35 2.24
CA PRO A 12 -6.41 -9.95 3.51
C PRO A 12 -5.12 -10.79 3.38
N PRO A 13 -4.31 -10.91 4.45
CA PRO A 13 -2.98 -11.54 4.36
C PRO A 13 -3.03 -13.05 4.11
N LEU A 14 -4.17 -13.70 4.38
CA LEU A 14 -4.38 -15.11 4.08
C LEU A 14 -4.73 -15.37 2.61
N VAL A 15 -5.07 -14.33 1.84
CA VAL A 15 -5.45 -14.44 0.43
C VAL A 15 -6.48 -15.55 0.22
N ASP A 16 -7.48 -15.63 1.09
CA ASP A 16 -8.55 -16.64 1.06
C ASP A 16 -9.80 -16.20 0.31
N GLY A 17 -9.90 -14.92 -0.03
CA GLY A 17 -10.88 -14.35 -0.95
C GLY A 17 -10.28 -13.28 -1.85
N ASP A 18 -11.10 -12.28 -2.18
CA ASP A 18 -10.71 -11.13 -2.99
C ASP A 18 -9.63 -10.29 -2.29
N ILE A 19 -8.68 -9.79 -3.08
CA ILE A 19 -7.61 -8.93 -2.59
C ILE A 19 -8.09 -7.48 -2.65
N ALA A 20 -8.28 -6.87 -1.49
CA ALA A 20 -8.80 -5.51 -1.34
C ALA A 20 -7.83 -4.46 -1.92
N ASN A 21 -6.53 -4.68 -1.77
CA ASN A 21 -5.47 -3.78 -2.25
C ASN A 21 -4.80 -4.28 -3.53
N ALA A 22 -5.58 -4.86 -4.45
CA ALA A 22 -5.05 -5.45 -5.68
C ALA A 22 -4.24 -4.46 -6.53
N ALA A 23 -4.65 -3.19 -6.56
CA ALA A 23 -3.98 -2.13 -7.32
C ALA A 23 -2.55 -1.86 -6.80
N ASP A 24 -2.29 -2.07 -5.51
CA ASP A 24 -0.99 -1.81 -4.90
C ASP A 24 0.03 -2.91 -5.22
N LEU A 25 -0.42 -4.05 -5.75
CA LEU A 25 0.45 -5.19 -6.04
C LEU A 25 1.14 -5.11 -7.41
N ASP A 26 0.65 -4.28 -8.33
CA ASP A 26 1.18 -4.23 -9.68
C ASP A 26 2.66 -3.81 -9.69
N GLY A 27 3.50 -4.67 -10.26
CA GLY A 27 4.95 -4.45 -10.30
C GLY A 27 5.68 -4.64 -8.96
N ARG A 28 4.99 -5.01 -7.88
CA ARG A 28 5.53 -5.12 -6.51
C ARG A 28 5.67 -6.57 -6.04
N VAL A 29 6.24 -6.77 -4.86
CA VAL A 29 6.37 -8.08 -4.21
C VAL A 29 5.30 -8.22 -3.14
N ALA A 30 4.47 -9.25 -3.27
CA ALA A 30 3.38 -9.53 -2.35
C ALA A 30 3.91 -10.23 -1.08
N VAL A 31 3.61 -9.69 0.09
CA VAL A 31 3.88 -10.33 1.39
C VAL A 31 2.56 -10.89 1.94
N VAL A 32 2.50 -12.22 2.08
CA VAL A 32 1.31 -12.96 2.52
C VAL A 32 1.62 -13.78 3.76
N ARG A 33 0.58 -14.21 4.47
CA ARG A 33 0.71 -15.17 5.58
C ARG A 33 0.39 -16.58 5.14
N ARG A 34 1.08 -17.56 5.72
CA ARG A 34 0.65 -18.96 5.66
C ARG A 34 -0.70 -19.12 6.34
N GLY A 35 -1.47 -20.09 5.84
CA GLY A 35 -2.70 -20.53 6.48
C GLY A 35 -3.35 -21.65 5.68
N LYS A 36 -4.67 -21.73 5.76
CA LYS A 36 -5.51 -22.78 5.15
C LYS A 36 -5.51 -22.85 3.61
N VAL A 37 -4.98 -21.83 2.93
CA VAL A 37 -4.96 -21.75 1.45
C VAL A 37 -3.61 -22.23 0.94
N ASP A 38 -3.64 -23.06 -0.10
CA ASP A 38 -2.45 -23.62 -0.74
C ASP A 38 -1.55 -22.53 -1.35
N PHE A 39 -0.22 -22.72 -1.30
CA PHE A 39 0.75 -21.70 -1.75
C PHE A 39 0.60 -21.35 -3.23
N ALA A 40 0.36 -22.35 -4.09
CA ALA A 40 0.16 -22.11 -5.52
C ALA A 40 -1.09 -21.27 -5.79
N THR A 41 -2.17 -21.50 -5.04
CA THR A 41 -3.39 -20.69 -5.14
C THR A 41 -3.14 -19.24 -4.73
N LYS A 42 -2.41 -19.01 -3.63
CA LYS A 42 -1.99 -17.65 -3.22
C LYS A 42 -1.16 -16.98 -4.31
N ALA A 43 -0.16 -17.69 -4.85
CA ALA A 43 0.74 -17.18 -5.87
C ALA A 43 -0.01 -16.77 -7.14
N ARG A 44 -0.96 -17.60 -7.63
CA ARG A 44 -1.79 -17.26 -8.79
C ARG A 44 -2.67 -16.04 -8.55
N ARG A 45 -3.22 -15.90 -7.33
CA ARG A 45 -4.06 -14.74 -6.96
C ARG A 45 -3.25 -13.44 -6.98
N VAL A 46 -2.10 -13.40 -6.31
CA VAL A 46 -1.27 -12.18 -6.30
C VAL A 46 -0.63 -11.90 -7.66
N GLN A 47 -0.30 -12.93 -8.43
CA GLN A 47 0.16 -12.79 -9.82
C GLN A 47 -0.91 -12.16 -10.72
N ALA A 48 -2.18 -12.53 -10.54
CA ALA A 48 -3.29 -11.93 -11.28
C ALA A 48 -3.45 -10.43 -10.99
N CYS A 49 -2.93 -9.95 -9.85
CA CYS A 49 -2.85 -8.53 -9.50
C CYS A 49 -1.56 -7.85 -9.98
N GLY A 50 -0.70 -8.53 -10.75
CA GLY A 50 0.54 -7.94 -11.28
C GLY A 50 1.77 -8.06 -10.37
N ALA A 51 1.67 -8.80 -9.25
CA ALA A 51 2.82 -9.02 -8.38
C ALA A 51 3.98 -9.70 -9.14
N ARG A 52 5.22 -9.31 -8.85
CA ARG A 52 6.43 -9.85 -9.48
C ARG A 52 7.08 -10.99 -8.70
N ALA A 53 6.77 -11.09 -7.41
CA ALA A 53 7.16 -12.19 -6.53
C ALA A 53 6.20 -12.28 -5.34
N MET A 54 6.26 -13.39 -4.62
CA MET A 54 5.52 -13.59 -3.38
C MET A 54 6.44 -14.07 -2.26
N ILE A 55 6.33 -13.43 -1.10
CA ILE A 55 6.97 -13.82 0.15
C ILE A 55 5.88 -14.35 1.09
N VAL A 56 6.04 -15.58 1.56
CA VAL A 56 5.13 -16.20 2.52
C VAL A 56 5.73 -16.13 3.92
N VAL A 57 5.03 -15.48 4.83
CA VAL A 57 5.35 -15.50 6.27
C VAL A 57 4.82 -16.79 6.88
N GLN A 58 5.72 -17.56 7.46
CA GLN A 58 5.40 -18.79 8.17
C GLN A 58 4.54 -18.51 9.42
N ASP A 59 3.57 -19.40 9.73
CA ASP A 59 2.65 -19.25 10.88
C ASP A 59 3.07 -20.09 12.12
N ARG A 60 4.17 -20.84 11.98
CA ARG A 60 4.70 -21.74 13.00
C ARG A 60 6.20 -21.52 13.18
N ALA A 61 6.67 -21.62 14.42
CA ALA A 61 8.09 -21.62 14.76
C ALA A 61 8.79 -22.95 14.38
N VAL A 62 8.70 -23.34 13.11
CA VAL A 62 9.35 -24.52 12.53
C VAL A 62 10.14 -24.06 11.31
N TRP A 63 11.47 -24.09 11.44
CA TRP A 63 12.40 -23.62 10.43
C TRP A 63 13.67 -24.49 10.38
N PRO A 64 14.25 -24.80 9.20
CA PRO A 64 13.77 -24.48 7.86
C PRO A 64 12.54 -25.31 7.47
N TYR A 65 11.59 -24.68 6.74
CA TYR A 65 10.40 -25.36 6.22
C TYR A 65 10.52 -25.53 4.71
N THR A 66 10.44 -26.78 4.24
CA THR A 66 10.36 -27.05 2.79
C THR A 66 8.93 -26.86 2.32
N MET A 67 8.71 -25.90 1.42
CA MET A 67 7.41 -25.73 0.78
C MET A 67 7.10 -26.94 -0.08
N GLN A 68 5.97 -27.58 0.17
CA GLN A 68 5.39 -28.59 -0.70
C GLN A 68 4.00 -28.11 -1.10
N ASP A 69 3.73 -28.06 -2.41
CA ASP A 69 2.36 -27.91 -2.90
C ASP A 69 1.71 -29.31 -2.88
N SER A 70 0.62 -29.42 -2.14
CA SER A 70 -0.08 -30.68 -1.91
C SER A 70 -1.02 -31.06 -3.06
N LYS A 71 -1.35 -30.13 -3.98
CA LYS A 71 -2.41 -30.37 -4.99
C LYS A 71 -2.00 -30.14 -6.43
N THR A 72 -1.30 -29.04 -6.72
CA THR A 72 -1.09 -28.61 -8.12
C THR A 72 0.37 -28.58 -8.55
N GLY A 73 1.31 -28.94 -7.68
CA GLY A 73 2.75 -28.88 -7.98
C GLY A 73 3.24 -27.49 -8.44
N GLY A 74 2.53 -26.41 -8.11
CA GLY A 74 2.85 -25.06 -8.58
C GLY A 74 2.45 -24.73 -10.03
N GLU A 75 1.61 -25.53 -10.69
CA GLU A 75 1.20 -25.30 -12.09
C GLU A 75 0.67 -23.86 -12.30
N GLY A 76 1.07 -23.17 -13.36
CA GLY A 76 0.59 -21.80 -13.63
C GLY A 76 1.08 -20.71 -12.66
N VAL A 77 1.99 -21.03 -11.75
CA VAL A 77 2.76 -20.04 -10.98
C VAL A 77 3.98 -19.64 -11.81
N ALA A 78 4.03 -18.39 -12.25
CA ALA A 78 5.12 -17.82 -13.05
C ALA A 78 6.01 -16.86 -12.25
N ILE A 79 5.56 -16.43 -11.07
CA ILE A 79 6.31 -15.55 -10.17
C ILE A 79 7.15 -16.35 -9.18
N PRO A 80 8.33 -15.88 -8.76
CA PRO A 80 9.09 -16.51 -7.70
C PRO A 80 8.31 -16.48 -6.38
N VAL A 81 8.35 -17.61 -5.67
CA VAL A 81 7.73 -17.74 -4.35
C VAL A 81 8.79 -18.21 -3.36
N VAL A 82 8.95 -17.45 -2.28
CA VAL A 82 9.84 -17.79 -1.17
C VAL A 82 9.07 -17.74 0.14
N MET A 83 9.54 -18.49 1.12
CA MET A 83 9.02 -18.44 2.49
C MET A 83 10.10 -17.88 3.41
N ILE A 84 9.66 -17.19 4.46
CA ILE A 84 10.51 -16.72 5.55
C ILE A 84 9.97 -17.21 6.90
N GLU A 85 10.86 -17.27 7.89
CA GLU A 85 10.52 -17.63 9.26
C GLU A 85 9.48 -16.68 9.88
N GLN A 86 8.72 -17.19 10.84
CA GLN A 86 7.66 -16.46 11.51
C GLN A 86 8.15 -15.15 12.11
N GLU A 87 9.18 -15.18 12.96
CA GLU A 87 9.66 -14.00 13.69
C GLU A 87 10.07 -12.86 12.74
N HIS A 88 10.89 -13.18 11.73
CA HIS A 88 11.32 -12.21 10.73
C HIS A 88 10.15 -11.70 9.88
N GLY A 89 9.20 -12.57 9.53
CA GLY A 89 8.03 -12.19 8.75
C GLY A 89 7.05 -11.32 9.52
N GLU A 90 6.86 -11.53 10.82
CA GLU A 90 6.08 -10.63 11.67
C GLU A 90 6.72 -9.24 11.74
N GLY A 91 8.04 -9.17 11.96
CA GLY A 91 8.77 -7.90 11.96
C GLY A 91 8.65 -7.15 10.63
N LEU A 92 8.73 -7.89 9.51
CA LEU A 92 8.53 -7.30 8.18
C LEU A 92 7.12 -6.72 8.00
N LEU A 93 6.08 -7.47 8.40
CA LEU A 93 4.70 -7.00 8.30
C LEU A 93 4.43 -5.78 9.20
N GLN A 94 5.03 -5.74 10.40
CA GLN A 94 4.94 -4.57 11.28
C GLN A 94 5.58 -3.34 10.65
N LEU A 95 6.75 -3.49 10.02
CA LEU A 95 7.43 -2.40 9.32
C LEU A 95 6.60 -1.87 8.15
N LEU A 96 5.97 -2.75 7.36
CA LEU A 96 5.10 -2.34 6.25
C LEU A 96 3.88 -1.57 6.76
N ALA A 97 3.20 -2.09 7.78
CA ALA A 97 2.06 -1.41 8.39
C ALA A 97 2.44 -0.08 9.05
N GLN A 98 3.66 0.05 9.57
CA GLN A 98 4.17 1.32 10.08
C GLN A 98 4.36 2.32 8.95
N ARG A 99 5.00 1.92 7.84
CA ARG A 99 5.21 2.80 6.68
C ARG A 99 3.91 3.24 6.03
N GLU A 100 2.95 2.34 5.87
CA GLU A 100 1.62 2.68 5.35
C GLU A 100 0.93 3.75 6.22
N ARG A 101 1.10 3.68 7.55
CA ARG A 101 0.59 4.72 8.46
C ARG A 101 1.33 6.04 8.33
N GLU A 102 2.66 6.00 8.29
CA GLU A 102 3.49 7.19 8.10
C GLU A 102 3.19 7.90 6.77
N GLU A 103 2.99 7.12 5.70
CA GLU A 103 2.59 7.62 4.38
C GLU A 103 1.17 8.23 4.41
N ALA A 104 0.21 7.56 5.06
CA ALA A 104 -1.15 8.08 5.21
C ALA A 104 -1.21 9.36 6.07
N GLU A 105 -0.41 9.42 7.14
CA GLU A 105 -0.28 10.61 7.99
C GLU A 105 0.37 11.77 7.23
N ALA A 106 1.41 11.49 6.43
CA ALA A 106 2.04 12.49 5.58
C ALA A 106 1.09 13.01 4.49
N GLU A 107 0.29 12.14 3.88
CA GLU A 107 -0.72 12.53 2.90
C GLU A 107 -1.83 13.37 3.53
N ALA A 108 -2.30 13.00 4.72
CA ALA A 108 -3.28 13.79 5.48
C ALA A 108 -2.74 15.18 5.85
N ALA A 109 -1.50 15.26 6.33
CA ALA A 109 -0.85 16.54 6.64
C ALA A 109 -0.64 17.41 5.39
N ALA A 110 -0.27 16.80 4.26
CA ALA A 110 -0.15 17.49 2.99
C ALA A 110 -1.51 18.06 2.53
N ALA A 111 -2.59 17.27 2.64
CA ALA A 111 -3.94 17.70 2.32
C ALA A 111 -4.42 18.87 3.20
N GLU A 112 -4.14 18.83 4.50
CA GLU A 112 -4.47 19.91 5.44
C GLU A 112 -3.70 21.20 5.11
N SER A 113 -2.40 21.09 4.81
CA SER A 113 -1.59 22.24 4.42
C SER A 113 -2.01 22.85 3.08
N ALA A 114 -2.45 22.03 2.12
CA ALA A 114 -2.99 22.49 0.84
C ALA A 114 -4.33 23.22 1.04
N ALA A 115 -5.20 22.72 1.92
CA ALA A 115 -6.45 23.39 2.28
C ALA A 115 -6.21 24.74 2.98
N ALA A 116 -5.25 24.81 3.90
CA ALA A 116 -4.86 26.05 4.57
C ALA A 116 -4.28 27.09 3.57
N ALA A 117 -3.44 26.65 2.63
CA ALA A 117 -2.91 27.51 1.57
C ALA A 117 -4.02 28.06 0.66
N ALA A 118 -4.99 27.22 0.27
CA ALA A 118 -6.12 27.66 -0.54
C ALA A 118 -6.98 28.72 0.18
N ALA A 119 -7.24 28.56 1.49
CA ALA A 119 -8.00 29.53 2.27
C ALA A 119 -7.27 30.87 2.48
N ALA A 120 -5.93 30.87 2.49
CA ALA A 120 -5.14 32.09 2.59
C ALA A 120 -5.18 32.93 1.29
N VAL A 121 -5.23 32.27 0.13
CA VAL A 121 -5.36 32.95 -1.17
C VAL A 121 -6.68 33.71 -1.28
N THR A 122 -7.80 33.10 -0.86
CA THR A 122 -9.12 33.74 -0.94
C THR A 122 -9.21 35.01 -0.09
N LYS A 123 -8.60 35.01 1.10
CA LYS A 123 -8.56 36.19 1.97
C LYS A 123 -7.70 37.33 1.41
N ALA A 124 -6.68 37.02 0.61
CA ALA A 124 -5.85 38.04 -0.04
C ALA A 124 -6.61 38.71 -1.20
N ASP A 125 -7.42 37.97 -1.94
CA ASP A 125 -8.28 38.51 -3.00
C ASP A 125 -9.41 39.39 -2.43
N ASP A 126 -10.03 39.00 -1.31
CA ASP A 126 -11.07 39.81 -0.65
C ASP A 126 -10.53 41.12 -0.04
N ALA A 127 -9.28 41.12 0.46
CA ALA A 127 -8.67 42.30 1.06
C ALA A 127 -8.26 43.39 0.05
N MET A 128 -8.15 43.05 -1.24
CA MET A 128 -7.82 43.99 -2.31
C MET A 128 -9.07 44.66 -2.94
N GLY A 129 -10.28 44.21 -2.58
CA GLY A 129 -11.54 44.59 -3.24
C GLY A 129 -12.21 45.89 -2.76
N ASP A 130 -11.81 46.48 -1.63
CA ASP A 130 -12.57 47.57 -0.98
C ASP A 130 -11.90 48.96 -1.10
N GLY A 131 -11.23 49.20 -2.23
CA GLY A 131 -10.39 50.37 -2.46
C GLY A 131 -10.80 51.26 -3.64
N ALA A 132 -12.09 51.50 -3.89
CA ALA A 132 -12.51 52.57 -4.83
C ALA A 132 -13.97 53.01 -4.61
N GLY A 133 -14.18 54.06 -3.81
CA GLY A 133 -15.51 54.64 -3.62
C GLY A 133 -15.55 55.89 -2.75
N GLY A 134 -14.52 56.74 -2.83
CA GLY A 134 -14.49 58.01 -2.11
C GLY A 134 -14.14 59.14 -3.05
N GLY A 135 -15.10 60.02 -3.33
CA GLY A 135 -14.81 61.31 -3.94
C GLY A 135 -15.97 61.93 -4.70
N GLY A 136 -16.68 62.86 -4.05
CA GLY A 136 -17.35 63.96 -4.78
C GLY A 136 -18.68 64.43 -4.23
N ASP A 137 -18.72 64.90 -2.97
CA ASP A 137 -19.65 65.97 -2.61
C ASP A 137 -19.24 67.25 -3.34
N GLY A 138 -20.21 68.03 -3.82
CA GLY A 138 -19.96 69.32 -4.43
C GLY A 138 -21.25 70.07 -4.79
N ASP A 139 -21.73 70.85 -3.81
CA ASP A 139 -22.80 71.86 -3.85
C ASP A 139 -23.04 72.57 -5.21
N ALA A 140 -24.32 72.66 -5.60
CA ALA A 140 -25.04 73.90 -5.97
C ALA A 140 -26.51 73.60 -6.33
#